data_AF-A0A3P5WW02-F1
#
_entry.id   AF-A0A3P5WW02-F1
#
_cell.length_a   1.000
_cell.length_b   1.000
_cell.length_c   1.000
_cell.angle_alpha   90.00
_cell.angle_beta   90.00
_cell.angle_gamma   90.00
#
_symmetry.space_group_name_H-M   'P 1'
#
loop_
_entity.id
_entity.type
_entity.pdbx_description
1 polymer ?
#
loop_
_entity_poly.entity_id
_entity_poly.type
_entity_poly.pdbx_seq_one_letter_code
_entity_poly.pdbx_strand_id
1 'polypeptide(L)'
;MGGPALRGFLAALVMVAPAAAGTLEGRTVTFTVMTWDDPAQPYLQARGRTVTVGDGVEFGLEPEGFLSGLDVVPVTVEIAPQRIELSYPRGGGRFYEAQFNGYVLRFETECALFRAVRIDPEFTTMQIQDEDIFTEAGALYINTSGREYGPEVRLGLDIDVGDCPIS
;
A
#
# COMPACT_ATOMS: atom_id res chain seq x y z
N MET A 1 -64.41 27.57 18.08
CA MET A 1 -63.18 27.62 18.90
C MET A 1 -62.95 26.19 19.39
N GLY A 2 -62.03 25.37 18.91
CA GLY A 2 -60.63 25.54 18.49
C GLY A 2 -59.84 24.52 19.32
N GLY A 3 -59.28 23.47 18.69
CA GLY A 3 -58.72 22.25 19.34
C GLY A 3 -57.46 22.45 20.21
N PRO A 4 -56.67 21.40 20.56
CA PRO A 4 -56.13 20.47 19.56
C PRO A 4 -56.01 18.98 19.95
N ALA A 5 -55.79 18.21 18.89
CA ALA A 5 -55.60 16.78 18.83
C ALA A 5 -54.24 16.32 19.39
N LEU A 6 -54.25 15.18 20.08
CA LEU A 6 -53.09 14.45 20.55
C LEU A 6 -52.42 13.75 19.35
N ARG A 7 -51.41 14.39 18.74
CA ARG A 7 -50.59 13.77 17.69
C ARG A 7 -49.40 13.04 18.34
N GLY A 8 -49.41 11.72 18.24
CA GLY A 8 -48.29 10.87 18.61
C GLY A 8 -47.06 11.14 17.74
N PHE A 9 -45.90 11.25 18.37
CA PHE A 9 -44.61 11.30 17.72
C PHE A 9 -43.95 9.93 17.84
N LEU A 10 -43.97 9.15 16.76
CA LEU A 10 -43.11 7.98 16.60
C LEU A 10 -41.75 8.49 16.13
N ALA A 11 -40.78 8.53 17.05
CA ALA A 11 -39.39 8.79 16.70
C ALA A 11 -38.78 7.52 16.08
N ALA A 12 -38.58 7.54 14.76
CA ALA A 12 -37.80 6.51 14.08
C ALA A 12 -36.32 6.75 14.36
N LEU A 13 -35.71 5.89 15.19
CA LEU A 13 -34.26 5.78 15.28
C LEU A 13 -33.74 5.19 13.95
N VAL A 14 -33.15 6.02 13.11
CA VAL A 14 -32.29 5.54 12.01
C VAL A 14 -30.99 5.09 12.65
N MET A 15 -30.80 3.79 12.82
CA MET A 15 -29.49 3.22 13.12
C MET A 15 -28.63 3.35 11.86
N VAL A 16 -27.81 4.40 11.79
CA VAL A 16 -26.71 4.48 10.83
C VAL A 16 -25.67 3.47 11.30
N ALA A 17 -25.69 2.26 10.73
CA ALA A 17 -24.58 1.34 10.88
C ALA A 17 -23.36 1.98 10.21
N PRO A 18 -22.17 2.00 10.85
CA PRO A 18 -20.96 2.39 10.14
C PRO A 18 -20.78 1.43 8.97
N ALA A 19 -20.57 1.97 7.77
CA ALA A 19 -20.08 1.16 6.67
C ALA A 19 -18.80 0.47 7.16
N ALA A 20 -18.77 -0.86 7.15
CA ALA A 20 -17.55 -1.58 7.45
C ALA A 20 -16.53 -1.11 6.41
N ALA A 21 -15.48 -0.43 6.84
CA ALA A 21 -14.40 -0.08 5.93
C ALA A 21 -13.83 -1.37 5.31
N GLY A 22 -13.44 -1.32 4.04
CA GLY A 22 -12.86 -2.47 3.37
C GLY A 22 -11.59 -2.97 4.09
N THR A 23 -11.20 -4.20 3.77
CA THR A 23 -9.97 -4.83 4.25
C THR A 23 -9.09 -5.29 3.08
N LEU A 24 -7.77 -5.30 3.29
CA LEU A 24 -6.78 -5.95 2.43
C LEU A 24 -6.66 -7.46 2.71
N GLU A 25 -7.07 -7.91 3.89
CA GLU A 25 -7.00 -9.33 4.29
C GLU A 25 -7.76 -10.24 3.32
N GLY A 26 -7.16 -11.38 2.99
CA GLY A 26 -7.72 -12.34 2.03
C GLY A 26 -7.62 -11.91 0.56
N ARG A 27 -7.08 -10.73 0.25
CA ARG A 27 -6.87 -10.31 -1.15
C ARG A 27 -5.60 -10.91 -1.73
N THR A 28 -5.64 -11.23 -3.01
CA THR A 28 -4.44 -11.60 -3.76
C THR A 28 -3.70 -10.35 -4.21
N VAL A 29 -2.40 -10.29 -3.90
CA VAL A 29 -1.51 -9.18 -4.24
C VAL A 29 -0.25 -9.71 -4.90
N THR A 30 0.15 -9.04 -5.99
CA THR A 30 1.42 -9.25 -6.66
C THR A 30 2.37 -8.10 -6.33
N PHE A 31 3.51 -8.42 -5.74
CA PHE A 31 4.60 -7.50 -5.45
C PHE A 31 5.68 -7.57 -6.52
N THR A 32 6.12 -6.43 -7.03
CA THR A 32 7.29 -6.33 -7.93
C THR A 32 8.12 -5.08 -7.61
N VAL A 33 9.39 -5.12 -8.04
CA VAL A 33 10.35 -4.01 -7.94
C VAL A 33 10.59 -3.48 -9.33
N MET A 34 10.55 -2.16 -9.48
CA MET A 34 10.79 -1.49 -10.76
C MET A 34 11.70 -0.27 -10.59
N THR A 35 12.53 -0.04 -11.59
CA THR A 35 13.38 1.16 -11.70
C THR A 35 13.32 1.68 -13.14
N TRP A 36 12.96 2.94 -13.33
CA TRP A 36 12.84 3.56 -14.65
C TRP A 36 12.91 5.09 -14.60
N ASP A 37 13.40 5.69 -15.70
CA ASP A 37 13.15 7.10 -16.03
C ASP A 37 11.98 7.24 -17.03
N ASP A 38 11.81 6.25 -17.91
CA ASP A 38 10.68 6.10 -18.84
C ASP A 38 10.03 4.73 -18.55
N PRO A 39 8.75 4.67 -18.14
CA PRO A 39 8.09 3.40 -17.83
C PRO A 39 7.97 2.46 -19.04
N ALA A 40 8.09 2.97 -20.28
CA ALA A 40 8.14 2.14 -21.49
C ALA A 40 9.50 1.43 -21.69
N GLN A 41 10.55 1.88 -21.00
CA GLN A 41 11.92 1.37 -21.10
C GLN A 41 12.56 1.22 -19.71
N PRO A 42 12.08 0.27 -18.88
CA PRO A 42 12.59 0.14 -17.53
C PRO A 42 14.03 -0.35 -17.49
N TYR A 43 14.82 0.20 -16.56
CA TYR A 43 16.16 -0.29 -16.25
C TYR A 43 16.09 -1.67 -15.59
N LEU A 44 15.11 -1.83 -14.70
CA LEU A 44 14.84 -3.05 -13.96
C LEU A 44 13.33 -3.22 -13.81
N GLN A 45 12.88 -4.44 -14.10
CA GLN A 45 11.55 -4.93 -13.74
C GLN A 45 11.72 -6.35 -13.21
N ALA A 46 11.70 -6.50 -11.89
CA ALA A 46 11.87 -7.80 -11.26
C ALA A 46 10.65 -8.70 -11.51
N ARG A 47 10.85 -10.01 -11.41
CA ARG A 47 9.73 -10.95 -11.49
C ARG A 47 8.78 -10.72 -10.32
N GLY A 48 7.50 -10.53 -10.61
CA GLY A 48 6.47 -10.38 -9.59
C GLY A 48 6.31 -11.65 -8.74
N ARG A 49 6.03 -11.46 -7.45
CA ARG A 49 5.67 -12.53 -6.50
C ARG A 49 4.24 -12.31 -6.05
N THR A 50 3.43 -13.37 -6.03
CA THR A 50 2.00 -13.29 -5.73
C THR A 50 1.68 -14.07 -4.47
N VAL A 51 0.94 -13.46 -3.55
CA VAL A 51 0.47 -14.07 -2.30
C VAL A 51 -0.95 -13.64 -1.98
N THR A 52 -1.62 -14.36 -1.09
CA THR A 52 -2.86 -13.92 -0.46
C THR A 52 -2.52 -13.27 0.88
N VAL A 53 -2.99 -12.04 1.10
CA VAL A 53 -2.78 -11.29 2.35
C VAL A 53 -3.38 -12.05 3.52
N GLY A 54 -2.61 -12.16 4.61
CA GLY A 54 -3.01 -12.89 5.80
C GLY A 54 -2.27 -12.40 7.04
N ASP A 55 -2.00 -13.29 7.98
CA ASP A 55 -1.24 -12.95 9.18
C ASP A 55 0.28 -13.01 8.92
N GLY A 56 0.97 -11.92 9.25
CA GLY A 56 2.43 -11.83 9.26
C GLY A 56 3.02 -11.26 7.97
N VAL A 57 4.27 -11.62 7.67
CA VAL A 57 5.02 -11.07 6.51
C VAL A 57 4.58 -11.74 5.20
N GLU A 58 4.08 -10.94 4.26
CA GLU A 58 3.71 -11.37 2.90
C GLU A 58 4.92 -11.54 1.99
N PHE A 59 5.91 -10.65 2.09
CA PHE A 59 7.06 -10.66 1.19
C PHE A 59 8.37 -10.46 1.94
N GLY A 60 9.32 -11.37 1.70
CA GLY A 60 10.74 -11.17 1.97
C GLY A 60 11.52 -11.21 0.67
N LEU A 61 11.96 -10.04 0.19
CA LEU A 61 12.87 -9.97 -0.94
C LEU A 61 14.31 -10.03 -0.45
N GLU A 62 15.08 -10.78 -1.21
CA GLU A 62 16.51 -10.95 -1.09
C GLU A 62 17.16 -10.36 -2.33
N PRO A 63 18.48 -10.13 -2.32
CA PRO A 63 19.19 -9.75 -3.54
C PRO A 63 18.95 -10.81 -4.62
N GLU A 64 18.56 -10.37 -5.81
CA GLU A 64 18.23 -11.26 -6.94
C GLU A 64 19.40 -11.39 -7.93
N GLY A 65 20.51 -10.70 -7.66
CA GLY A 65 21.67 -10.61 -8.53
C GLY A 65 21.56 -9.42 -9.49
N PHE A 66 22.71 -8.90 -9.91
CA PHE A 66 22.77 -7.68 -10.73
C PHE A 66 22.01 -7.83 -12.06
N LEU A 67 20.83 -7.20 -12.15
CA LEU A 67 20.06 -6.99 -13.36
C LEU A 67 20.39 -5.59 -13.89
N SER A 68 21.06 -5.52 -15.04
CA SER A 68 21.47 -4.24 -15.65
C SER A 68 22.35 -3.36 -14.75
N GLY A 69 23.13 -3.96 -13.84
CA GLY A 69 23.97 -3.22 -12.89
C GLY A 69 23.26 -2.75 -11.62
N LEU A 70 21.97 -3.07 -11.46
CA LEU A 70 21.19 -2.84 -10.25
C LEU A 70 20.87 -4.17 -9.59
N ASP A 71 20.78 -4.19 -8.27
CA ASP A 71 20.29 -5.36 -7.52
C ASP A 71 19.11 -4.92 -6.65
N VAL A 72 18.28 -5.89 -6.27
CA VAL A 72 17.13 -5.67 -5.41
C VAL A 72 17.61 -5.42 -3.99
N VAL A 73 17.21 -4.29 -3.41
CA VAL A 73 17.44 -4.02 -1.98
C VAL A 73 16.57 -4.98 -1.16
N PRO A 74 17.16 -5.73 -0.20
CA PRO A 74 16.40 -6.61 0.68
C PRO A 74 15.33 -5.85 1.44
N VAL A 75 14.08 -6.30 1.35
CA VAL A 75 12.93 -5.66 1.97
C VAL A 75 11.97 -6.70 2.50
N THR A 76 11.42 -6.43 3.67
CA THR A 76 10.30 -7.15 4.26
C THR A 76 9.06 -6.29 4.11
N VAL A 77 7.99 -6.89 3.57
CA VAL A 77 6.68 -6.25 3.41
C VAL A 77 5.66 -7.05 4.21
N GLU A 78 4.98 -6.35 5.12
CA GLU A 78 3.85 -6.85 5.89
C GLU A 78 2.59 -6.04 5.54
N ILE A 79 1.48 -6.73 5.32
CA ILE A 79 0.22 -6.19 4.84
C ILE A 79 -0.87 -6.60 5.83
N ALA A 80 -1.15 -5.71 6.77
CA ALA A 80 -2.27 -5.85 7.69
C ALA A 80 -3.59 -5.39 7.01
N PRO A 81 -4.77 -5.61 7.64
CA PRO A 81 -6.07 -5.29 7.05
C PRO A 81 -6.22 -3.89 6.44
N GLN A 82 -5.55 -2.88 7.02
CA GLN A 82 -5.63 -1.48 6.58
C GLN A 82 -4.27 -0.78 6.60
N ARG A 83 -3.18 -1.55 6.50
CA ARG A 83 -1.83 -1.01 6.66
C ARG A 83 -0.80 -1.83 5.90
N ILE A 84 0.19 -1.15 5.34
CA ILE A 84 1.33 -1.78 4.68
C ILE A 84 2.59 -1.26 5.36
N GLU A 85 3.47 -2.17 5.79
CA GLU A 85 4.73 -1.85 6.43
C GLU A 85 5.90 -2.40 5.61
N LEU A 86 6.90 -1.56 5.38
CA LEU A 86 8.16 -1.93 4.75
C LEU A 86 9.31 -1.74 5.75
N SER A 87 10.17 -2.75 5.87
CA SER A 87 11.40 -2.69 6.66
C SER A 87 12.59 -3.29 5.90
N TYR A 88 13.80 -2.84 6.25
CA TYR A 88 15.04 -3.20 5.54
C TYR A 88 16.00 -3.89 6.52
N PRO A 89 15.78 -5.18 6.84
CA PRO A 89 16.44 -5.83 7.98
C PRO A 89 17.95 -6.03 7.81
N ARG A 90 18.48 -5.88 6.59
CA ARG A 90 19.89 -6.15 6.27
C ARG A 90 20.48 -5.16 5.27
N GLY A 91 21.79 -4.95 5.40
CA GLY A 91 22.53 -4.00 4.57
C GLY A 91 22.21 -2.55 4.95
N GLY A 92 22.68 -1.62 4.13
CA GLY A 92 22.34 -0.21 4.27
C GLY A 92 22.97 0.60 3.14
N GLY A 93 22.31 1.68 2.75
CA GLY A 93 22.75 2.49 1.63
C GLY A 93 21.68 3.44 1.15
N ARG A 94 21.82 3.86 -0.11
CA ARG A 94 20.87 4.72 -0.80
C ARG A 94 20.36 4.02 -2.04
N PHE A 95 19.06 4.07 -2.28
CA PHE A 95 18.46 3.62 -3.52
C PHE A 95 19.02 4.39 -4.71
N TYR A 96 19.21 3.71 -5.83
CA TYR A 96 19.59 4.36 -7.09
C TYR A 96 18.59 5.47 -7.45
N GLU A 97 19.09 6.61 -7.93
CA GLU A 97 18.25 7.75 -8.29
C GLU A 97 17.74 7.61 -9.74
N ALA A 98 16.42 7.63 -9.89
CA ALA A 98 15.67 7.62 -11.15
C ALA A 98 14.31 8.34 -10.97
N GLN A 99 13.54 8.54 -12.04
CA GLN A 99 12.16 9.07 -11.93
C GLN A 99 11.31 8.17 -11.02
N PHE A 100 11.42 6.86 -11.18
CA PHE A 100 10.87 5.87 -10.28
C PHE A 100 11.91 4.82 -9.94
N ASN A 101 12.10 4.56 -8.65
CA ASN A 101 12.82 3.39 -8.18
C ASN A 101 12.13 2.93 -6.90
N GLY A 102 11.48 1.77 -6.94
CA GLY A 102 10.82 1.25 -5.76
C GLY A 102 9.85 0.12 -6.05
N TYR A 103 8.73 0.15 -5.34
CA TYR A 103 7.88 -1.00 -5.16
C TYR A 103 6.51 -0.81 -5.78
N VAL A 104 5.97 -1.89 -6.35
CA VAL A 104 4.63 -1.91 -6.93
C VAL A 104 3.84 -3.09 -6.34
N LEU A 105 2.74 -2.77 -5.66
CA LEU A 105 1.79 -3.72 -5.10
C LEU A 105 0.52 -3.71 -5.94
N ARG A 106 0.31 -4.75 -6.75
CA ARG A 106 -0.87 -4.90 -7.61
C ARG A 106 -1.84 -5.87 -7.00
N PHE A 107 -3.02 -5.39 -6.63
CA PHE A 107 -4.07 -6.25 -6.10
C PHE A 107 -4.94 -6.78 -7.25
N GLU A 108 -5.22 -8.08 -7.23
CA GLU A 108 -6.05 -8.74 -8.24
C GLU A 108 -7.54 -8.52 -7.93
N THR A 109 -8.01 -7.30 -8.20
CA THR A 109 -9.41 -6.93 -8.03
C THR A 109 -9.88 -6.00 -9.15
N GLU A 110 -11.15 -6.11 -9.51
CA GLU A 110 -11.73 -5.38 -10.64
C GLU A 110 -12.28 -3.99 -10.26
N CYS A 111 -12.36 -3.69 -8.96
CA CYS A 111 -12.88 -2.43 -8.43
C CYS A 111 -11.76 -1.47 -7.99
N ALA A 112 -12.12 -0.20 -7.80
CA ALA A 112 -11.23 0.80 -7.22
C ALA A 112 -10.93 0.46 -5.75
N LEU A 113 -9.81 -0.23 -5.53
CA LEU A 113 -9.45 -0.75 -4.21
C LEU A 113 -9.11 0.36 -3.22
N PHE A 114 -8.27 1.31 -3.62
CA PHE A 114 -7.75 2.33 -2.73
C PHE A 114 -8.64 3.58 -2.77
N ARG A 115 -9.24 3.94 -1.63
CA ARG A 115 -9.91 5.23 -1.45
C ARG A 115 -8.91 6.31 -1.03
N ALA A 116 -7.98 5.96 -0.14
CA ALA A 116 -6.87 6.81 0.25
C ALA A 116 -5.67 5.97 0.69
N VAL A 117 -4.48 6.54 0.53
CA VAL A 117 -3.23 6.02 1.07
C VAL A 117 -2.53 7.19 1.74
N ARG A 118 -2.02 7.00 2.95
CA ARG A 118 -1.31 8.04 3.72
C ARG A 118 -0.09 7.44 4.38
N ILE A 119 0.99 8.21 4.45
CA ILE A 119 2.15 7.84 5.26
C ILE A 119 1.74 7.92 6.74
N ASP A 120 2.05 6.89 7.52
CA ASP A 120 1.98 6.93 8.98
C ASP A 120 3.26 7.61 9.51
N PRO A 121 3.18 8.85 10.02
CA PRO A 121 4.35 9.58 10.50
C PRO A 121 4.87 9.06 11.86
N GLU A 122 4.08 8.31 12.62
CA GLU A 122 4.52 7.77 13.92
C GLU A 122 5.42 6.55 13.74
N PHE A 123 5.14 5.74 12.72
CA PHE A 123 5.96 4.59 12.36
C PHE A 123 7.09 4.96 11.40
N THR A 124 6.84 5.77 10.38
CA THR A 124 7.80 5.99 9.29
C THR A 124 9.05 6.74 9.75
N THR A 125 10.22 6.20 9.43
CA THR A 125 11.53 6.86 9.61
C THR A 125 12.20 7.18 8.27
N MET A 126 11.75 6.56 7.17
CA MET A 126 12.18 6.91 5.83
C MET A 126 11.82 8.35 5.49
N GLN A 127 12.76 9.09 4.89
CA GLN A 127 12.54 10.46 4.40
C GLN A 127 11.73 10.45 3.10
N ILE A 128 10.42 10.19 3.20
CA ILE A 128 9.50 10.05 2.07
C ILE A 128 8.33 11.04 2.20
N GLN A 129 7.77 11.47 1.08
CA GLN A 129 6.66 12.44 1.02
C GLN A 129 5.44 11.82 0.33
N ASP A 130 4.28 12.44 0.49
CA ASP A 130 3.02 11.94 -0.08
C ASP A 130 3.10 11.84 -1.62
N GLU A 131 3.87 12.71 -2.29
CA GLU A 131 4.02 12.66 -3.76
C GLU A 131 4.84 11.45 -4.25
N ASP A 132 5.60 10.80 -3.36
CA ASP A 132 6.32 9.57 -3.67
C ASP A 132 5.41 8.34 -3.68
N ILE A 133 4.15 8.49 -3.21
CA ILE A 133 3.17 7.42 -3.08
C ILE A 133 1.98 7.71 -3.98
N PHE A 134 1.69 6.82 -4.94
CA PHE A 134 0.56 7.01 -5.83
C PHE A 134 -0.10 5.69 -6.21
N THR A 135 -1.35 5.76 -6.67
CA THR A 135 -2.08 4.58 -7.13
C THR A 135 -2.46 4.73 -8.60
N GLU A 136 -2.32 3.66 -9.37
CA GLU A 136 -2.67 3.63 -10.78
C GLU A 136 -3.16 2.22 -11.17
N ALA A 137 -4.31 2.15 -11.83
CA ALA A 137 -4.88 0.90 -12.36
C ALA A 137 -4.87 -0.28 -11.35
N GLY A 138 -5.30 -0.03 -10.10
CA GLY A 138 -5.37 -1.06 -9.05
C GLY A 138 -4.02 -1.44 -8.43
N ALA A 139 -2.94 -0.72 -8.74
CA ALA A 139 -1.64 -0.88 -8.11
C ALA A 139 -1.27 0.33 -7.25
N LEU A 140 -0.59 0.06 -6.14
CA LEU A 140 0.07 1.04 -5.29
C LEU A 140 1.55 1.10 -5.66
N TYR A 141 2.04 2.30 -5.94
CA TYR A 141 3.41 2.61 -6.27
C TYR A 141 4.05 3.36 -5.10
N ILE A 142 5.22 2.90 -4.68
CA ILE A 142 6.01 3.47 -3.58
C ILE A 142 7.38 3.81 -4.16
N ASN A 143 7.64 5.09 -4.42
CA ASN A 143 8.89 5.55 -4.98
C ASN A 143 9.93 5.80 -3.87
N THR A 144 10.95 4.97 -3.81
CA THR A 144 12.07 5.10 -2.86
C THR A 144 13.33 5.66 -3.50
N SER A 145 13.22 6.25 -4.70
CA SER A 145 14.34 6.85 -5.44
C SER A 145 15.15 7.84 -4.59
N GLY A 146 16.47 7.62 -4.54
CA GLY A 146 17.40 8.42 -3.75
C GLY A 146 17.20 8.36 -2.24
N ARG A 147 16.28 7.54 -1.73
CA ARG A 147 16.04 7.39 -0.28
C ARG A 147 17.07 6.47 0.35
N GLU A 148 17.28 6.66 1.64
CA GLU A 148 18.15 5.77 2.41
C GLU A 148 17.38 4.51 2.84
N TYR A 149 18.10 3.40 2.96
CA TYR A 149 17.59 2.15 3.51
C TYR A 149 18.58 1.56 4.51
N GLY A 150 18.07 0.75 5.43
CA GLY A 150 18.84 0.05 6.45
C GLY A 150 17.94 -0.35 7.63
N PRO A 151 18.51 -1.02 8.65
CA PRO A 151 17.72 -1.67 9.71
C PRO A 151 16.87 -0.71 10.56
N GLU A 152 17.26 0.57 10.61
CA GLU A 152 16.53 1.64 11.32
C GLU A 152 15.53 2.37 10.42
N VAL A 153 15.54 2.08 9.11
CA VAL A 153 14.64 2.67 8.13
C VAL A 153 13.39 1.80 8.02
N ARG A 154 12.23 2.44 8.15
CA ARG A 154 10.92 1.80 7.97
C ARG A 154 9.93 2.79 7.36
N LEU A 155 8.95 2.24 6.66
CA LEU A 155 7.84 2.96 6.05
C LEU A 155 6.53 2.28 6.44
N GLY A 156 5.59 3.03 6.98
CA GLY A 156 4.23 2.59 7.24
C GLY A 156 3.26 3.40 6.38
N LEU A 157 2.33 2.71 5.73
CA LEU A 157 1.26 3.32 4.95
C LEU A 157 -0.08 2.89 5.53
N ASP A 158 -0.89 3.85 5.96
CA ASP A 158 -2.28 3.62 6.33
C ASP A 158 -3.16 3.65 5.08
N ILE A 159 -3.99 2.62 4.93
CA ILE A 159 -4.76 2.36 3.71
C ILE A 159 -6.25 2.44 4.03
N ASP A 160 -6.96 3.33 3.34
CA ASP A 160 -8.42 3.30 3.29
C ASP A 160 -8.86 2.53 2.05
N VAL A 161 -9.54 1.40 2.28
CA VAL A 161 -9.96 0.47 1.25
C VAL A 161 -11.44 0.67 0.95
N GLY A 162 -11.78 0.69 -0.34
CA GLY A 162 -13.16 0.69 -0.82
C GLY A 162 -13.90 -0.61 -0.50
N ASP A 163 -15.22 -0.59 -0.63
CA ASP A 163 -16.07 -1.77 -0.49
C ASP A 163 -15.95 -2.64 -1.76
N CYS A 164 -14.80 -3.28 -1.86
CA CYS A 164 -14.42 -4.14 -2.95
C CYS A 164 -14.71 -5.59 -2.55
N PRO A 165 -15.61 -6.33 -3.24
CA PRO A 165 -15.80 -7.75 -2.93
C PRO A 165 -14.47 -8.52 -3.08
N ILE A 166 -14.30 -9.52 -2.23
CA ILE A 166 -13.19 -10.48 -2.31
C ILE A 166 -13.58 -11.49 -3.41
N SER A 167 -12.73 -11.64 -4.43
CA SER A 167 -12.98 -12.55 -5.56
C SER A 167 -12.88 -14.02 -5.17
#